data_AF-A0A2P4XX55-F1
#
_entry.id   AF-A0A2P4XX55-F1
#
_cell.length_a   1.000
_cell.length_b   1.000
_cell.length_c   1.000
_cell.angle_alpha   90.00
_cell.angle_beta   90.00
_cell.angle_gamma   90.00
#
_symmetry.space_group_name_H-M   'P 1'
#
loop_
_entity.id
_entity.type
_entity.pdbx_description
1 polymer ?
#
loop_
_entity_poly.entity_id
_entity_poly.type
_entity_poly.pdbx_seq_one_letter_code
_entity_poly.pdbx_strand_id
1 'polypeptide(L)'
;MKLFIADDLKLDPGAGNYRDRVLELGRKAVAAVLAFLNDRAIKSRGSTAVRKHLQDLYASGSLNDLVAKHIRLSQSAAFNDPDRQDPLEPVPVKIT
;
A
#
# COMPACT_ATOMS: atom_id res chain seq x y z
N MET A 1 0.31 0.21 4.20
CA MET A 1 -0.21 -1.07 3.65
C MET A 1 -1.05 -0.88 2.40
N LYS A 2 -1.73 0.28 2.21
CA LYS A 2 -2.51 0.59 1.00
C LYS A 2 -1.75 0.55 -0.34
N LEU A 3 -0.42 0.65 -0.30
CA LEU A 3 0.46 0.50 -1.48
C LEU A 3 0.44 -0.91 -2.09
N PHE A 4 0.13 -1.93 -1.32
CA PHE A 4 0.20 -3.34 -1.74
C PHE A 4 -1.20 -3.94 -2.01
N ILE A 5 -2.18 -3.07 -2.20
CA ILE A 5 -3.57 -3.42 -2.50
C ILE A 5 -3.74 -3.49 -4.01
N ALA A 6 -4.42 -4.52 -4.51
CA ALA A 6 -4.69 -4.67 -5.93
C ALA A 6 -5.62 -3.58 -6.47
N ASP A 7 -5.29 -3.06 -7.66
CA ASP A 7 -5.96 -1.98 -8.38
C ASP A 7 -7.43 -2.25 -8.78
N ASP A 8 -7.93 -3.47 -8.65
CA ASP A 8 -9.29 -3.81 -9.09
C ASP A 8 -10.33 -3.78 -7.96
N LEU A 9 -9.90 -3.56 -6.71
CA LEU A 9 -10.80 -3.79 -5.58
C LEU A 9 -11.64 -2.57 -5.21
N LYS A 10 -12.86 -2.52 -5.76
CA LYS A 10 -13.94 -1.68 -5.23
C LYS A 10 -14.57 -2.31 -3.99
N LEU A 11 -14.39 -1.68 -2.84
CA LEU A 11 -15.12 -2.01 -1.62
C LEU A 11 -16.46 -1.28 -1.61
N ASP A 12 -17.56 -2.02 -1.61
CA ASP A 12 -18.89 -1.46 -1.46
C ASP A 12 -19.31 -1.51 0.02
N PRO A 13 -19.49 -0.37 0.70
CA PRO A 13 -19.85 -0.34 2.12
C PRO A 13 -21.29 -0.80 2.40
N GLY A 14 -22.15 -0.87 1.38
CA GLY A 14 -23.51 -1.41 1.47
C GLY A 14 -23.57 -2.94 1.33
N ALA A 15 -22.49 -3.58 0.88
CA ALA A 15 -22.45 -5.02 0.71
C ALA A 15 -22.40 -5.74 2.07
N GLY A 16 -23.27 -6.73 2.26
CA GLY A 16 -23.29 -7.56 3.49
C GLY A 16 -21.98 -8.31 3.76
N ASN A 17 -21.11 -8.47 2.74
CA ASN A 17 -19.79 -9.08 2.85
C ASN A 17 -18.64 -8.07 2.95
N TYR A 18 -18.93 -6.78 3.15
CA TYR A 18 -17.93 -5.71 3.23
C TYR A 18 -16.81 -6.03 4.23
N ARG A 19 -17.17 -6.46 5.44
CA ARG A 19 -16.20 -6.84 6.49
C ARG A 19 -15.27 -7.97 6.06
N ASP A 20 -15.83 -8.99 5.40
CA ASP A 20 -15.07 -10.14 4.92
C ASP A 20 -14.10 -9.74 3.79
N ARG A 21 -14.56 -8.87 2.89
CA ARG A 21 -13.73 -8.29 1.82
C ARG A 21 -12.60 -7.43 2.37
N VAL A 22 -12.86 -6.60 3.39
CA VAL A 22 -11.82 -5.82 4.08
C VAL A 22 -10.80 -6.74 4.76
N LEU A 23 -11.25 -7.83 5.39
CA LEU A 23 -10.36 -8.78 6.07
C LEU A 23 -9.50 -9.56 5.06
N GLU A 24 -10.08 -10.04 3.97
CA GLU A 24 -9.36 -10.69 2.87
C GLU A 24 -8.34 -9.73 2.25
N LEU A 25 -8.73 -8.48 2.07
CA LEU A 25 -7.86 -7.44 1.55
C LEU A 25 -6.66 -7.20 2.46
N GLY A 26 -6.88 -7.11 3.77
CA GLY A 26 -5.81 -6.99 4.75
C GLY A 26 -4.83 -8.17 4.67
N ARG A 27 -5.34 -9.40 4.54
CA ARG A 27 -4.52 -10.61 4.37
C ARG A 27 -3.70 -10.58 3.08
N LYS A 28 -4.30 -10.21 1.95
CA LYS A 28 -3.62 -10.06 0.65
C LYS A 28 -2.53 -8.99 0.70
N ALA A 29 -2.79 -7.85 1.33
CA ALA A 29 -1.81 -6.78 1.50
C ALA A 29 -0.61 -7.23 2.32
N VAL A 30 -0.84 -7.93 3.44
CA VAL A 30 0.24 -8.48 4.27
C VAL A 30 1.07 -9.50 3.50
N ALA A 31 0.43 -10.40 2.74
CA ALA A 31 1.12 -11.37 1.91
C ALA A 31 1.98 -10.71 0.83
N ALA A 32 1.47 -9.67 0.17
CA ALA A 32 2.19 -8.90 -0.84
C ALA A 32 3.39 -8.14 -0.24
N VAL A 33 3.25 -7.56 0.95
CA VAL A 33 4.38 -6.94 1.68
C VAL A 33 5.45 -7.97 2.01
N LEU A 34 5.06 -9.16 2.49
CA LEU A 34 6.00 -10.22 2.82
C LEU A 34 6.73 -10.73 1.57
N ALA A 35 6.00 -10.92 0.46
CA ALA A 35 6.60 -11.30 -0.82
C ALA A 35 7.61 -10.26 -1.31
N PHE A 36 7.27 -8.97 -1.23
CA PHE A 36 8.15 -7.86 -1.59
C PHE A 36 9.41 -7.78 -0.74
N LEU A 37 9.31 -8.03 0.57
CA LEU A 37 10.48 -8.10 1.45
C LEU A 37 11.34 -9.33 1.14
N ASN A 38 10.70 -10.48 0.85
CA ASN A 38 11.40 -11.73 0.52
C ASN A 38 12.16 -11.64 -0.81
N ASP A 39 11.57 -11.01 -1.83
CA ASP A 39 12.22 -10.72 -3.12
C ASP A 39 13.54 -9.94 -2.93
N ARG A 40 13.60 -9.07 -1.92
CA ARG A 40 14.78 -8.29 -1.54
C ARG A 40 15.69 -8.99 -0.51
N ALA A 41 15.47 -10.27 -0.26
CA ALA A 41 16.13 -11.07 0.76
C ALA A 41 16.04 -10.50 2.20
N ILE A 42 15.06 -9.63 2.48
CA ILE A 42 14.84 -9.03 3.79
C ILE A 42 13.95 -9.97 4.61
N LYS A 43 14.58 -10.71 5.53
CA LYS A 43 13.85 -11.55 6.49
C LYS A 43 13.29 -10.69 7.62
N SER A 44 12.04 -10.25 7.48
CA SER A 44 11.34 -9.54 8.55
C SER A 44 10.48 -10.49 9.39
N ARG A 45 10.66 -10.47 10.71
CA ARG A 45 9.81 -11.19 11.66
C ARG A 45 9.10 -10.17 12.56
N GLY A 46 7.80 -10.00 12.34
CA GLY A 46 6.93 -9.16 13.17
C GLY A 46 6.58 -7.79 12.55
N SER A 47 5.39 -7.29 12.90
CA SER A 47 4.78 -6.09 12.30
C SER A 47 5.63 -4.83 12.46
N THR A 48 6.32 -4.67 13.60
CA THR A 48 7.20 -3.52 13.86
C THR A 48 8.44 -3.53 12.96
N ALA A 49 9.04 -4.70 12.75
CA ALA A 49 10.19 -4.85 11.87
C ALA A 49 9.80 -4.59 10.42
N VAL A 50 8.66 -5.14 9.98
CA VAL A 50 8.12 -4.91 8.63
C VAL A 50 7.92 -3.42 8.38
N ARG A 51 7.34 -2.69 9.33
CA ARG A 51 7.14 -1.24 9.22
C ARG A 51 8.47 -0.48 9.11
N LYS A 52 9.48 -0.84 9.92
CA LYS A 52 10.81 -0.22 9.84
C LYS A 52 11.49 -0.47 8.49
N HIS A 53 11.45 -1.70 7.97
CA HIS A 53 12.02 -1.99 6.64
C HIS A 53 11.28 -1.25 5.54
N LEU A 54 9.95 -1.16 5.60
CA LEU A 54 9.18 -0.37 4.63
C LEU A 54 9.54 1.12 4.70
N GLN A 55 9.80 1.66 5.89
CA GLN A 55 10.20 3.05 6.06
C GLN A 55 11.61 3.32 5.50
N ASP A 56 12.55 2.41 5.75
CA ASP A 56 13.91 2.46 5.21
C ASP A 56 13.91 2.34 3.66
N LEU A 57 13.12 1.40 3.14
CA LEU A 57 12.93 1.23 1.71
C LEU A 57 12.24 2.46 1.06
N TYR A 58 11.38 3.17 1.79
CA TYR A 58 10.79 4.43 1.31
C TYR A 58 11.84 5.54 1.29
N ALA A 59 12.66 5.66 2.33
CA ALA A 59 13.75 6.63 2.38
C ALA A 59 14.80 6.40 1.28
N SER A 60 15.08 5.13 0.93
CA SER A 60 15.96 4.77 -0.19
C SER A 60 15.33 4.98 -1.58
N GLY A 61 14.05 5.39 -1.66
CA GLY A 61 13.33 5.53 -2.93
C GLY A 61 12.88 4.20 -3.55
N SER A 62 13.19 3.06 -2.93
CA SER A 62 12.83 1.73 -3.43
C SER A 62 11.33 1.41 -3.35
N LEU A 63 10.51 2.30 -2.77
CA LEU A 63 9.04 2.27 -2.85
C LEU A 63 8.47 3.32 -3.81
N ASN A 64 9.28 4.17 -4.44
CA ASN A 64 8.77 5.29 -5.25
C ASN A 64 7.90 4.82 -6.42
N ASP A 65 8.22 3.68 -7.03
CA ASP A 65 7.40 3.10 -8.11
C ASP A 65 6.02 2.64 -7.59
N LEU A 66 6.00 1.92 -6.46
CA LEU A 66 4.77 1.52 -5.76
C LEU A 66 3.95 2.73 -5.30
N VAL A 67 4.61 3.80 -4.85
CA VAL A 67 3.97 5.05 -4.43
C VAL A 67 3.39 5.78 -5.64
N ALA A 68 4.13 5.90 -6.74
CA ALA A 68 3.66 6.51 -7.97
C ALA A 68 2.48 5.73 -8.58
N LYS A 69 2.56 4.40 -8.58
CA LYS A 69 1.45 3.53 -8.98
C LYS A 69 0.24 3.77 -8.08
N HIS A 70 0.43 3.79 -6.78
CA HIS A 70 -0.66 4.04 -5.84
C HIS A 70 -1.28 5.43 -6.01
N ILE A 71 -0.49 6.47 -6.28
CA ILE A 71 -0.98 7.83 -6.55
C ILE A 71 -1.81 7.85 -7.83
N ARG A 72 -1.32 7.25 -8.93
CA ARG A 72 -2.07 7.13 -10.19
C ARG A 72 -3.39 6.39 -10.01
N LEU A 73 -3.35 5.28 -9.28
CA LEU A 73 -4.50 4.48 -8.95
C LEU A 73 -5.52 5.27 -8.14
N SER A 74 -5.03 5.97 -7.12
CA SER A 74 -5.78 6.89 -6.28
C SER A 74 -6.38 8.08 -7.05
N GLN A 75 -5.77 8.52 -8.14
CA GLN A 75 -6.29 9.58 -9.00
C GLN A 75 -7.31 9.05 -10.01
N SER A 76 -7.30 7.73 -10.27
CA SER A 76 -8.35 7.09 -11.04
C SER A 76 -9.64 7.02 -10.20
N ALA A 77 -10.76 7.44 -10.79
CA ALA A 77 -12.08 7.44 -10.16
C ALA A 77 -12.58 6.04 -9.70
N ALA A 78 -11.77 4.99 -9.88
CA ALA A 78 -12.03 3.64 -9.40
C ALA A 78 -11.70 3.46 -7.91
N PHE A 79 -10.82 4.27 -7.33
CA PHE A 79 -10.47 4.22 -5.90
C PHE A 79 -11.23 5.26 -5.09
N ASN A 80 -12.39 4.86 -4.56
CA ASN A 80 -13.07 5.62 -3.53
C ASN A 80 -12.56 5.12 -2.17
N ASP A 81 -11.55 5.79 -1.63
CA ASP A 81 -11.05 5.51 -0.29
C ASP A 81 -11.80 6.43 0.69
N PRO A 82 -12.72 5.90 1.52
CA PRO A 82 -13.58 6.72 2.39
C PRO A 82 -12.82 7.42 3.54
N ASP A 83 -11.56 7.05 3.78
CA ASP A 83 -10.65 7.65 4.78
C ASP A 83 -9.75 8.74 4.18
N ARG A 84 -9.79 8.94 2.86
CA ARG A 84 -8.92 9.87 2.14
C ARG A 84 -9.46 11.29 2.22
N GLN A 85 -9.28 11.93 3.37
CA GLN A 85 -9.53 13.36 3.53
C GLN A 85 -8.29 14.23 3.26
N ASP A 86 -7.12 13.64 2.98
CA ASP A 86 -5.88 14.41 2.76
C ASP A 86 -5.20 14.03 1.41
N PRO A 87 -4.93 15.00 0.52
CA PRO A 87 -4.17 14.77 -0.69
C PRO A 87 -2.71 14.50 -0.34
N LEU A 88 -2.23 13.28 -0.61
CA LEU A 88 -0.80 12.97 -0.60
C LEU A 88 -0.12 13.79 -1.69
N GLU A 89 0.36 14.98 -1.35
CA GLU A 89 1.21 15.76 -2.25
C GLU A 89 2.47 14.94 -2.57
N PRO A 90 2.87 14.84 -3.84
CA PRO A 90 4.12 14.18 -4.20
C PRO A 90 5.26 14.94 -3.52
N VAL A 91 5.96 14.28 -2.60
CA VAL A 91 7.16 14.86 -1.99
C VAL A 91 8.18 15.15 -3.11
N PRO A 92 8.66 16.40 -3.25
CA PRO A 92 9.63 16.72 -4.27
C PRO A 92 10.92 15.97 -3.97
N VAL A 93 11.27 15.02 -4.85
CA VAL A 93 12.62 14.44 -4.90
C VAL A 93 13.58 15.59 -5.21
N LYS A 94 14.35 15.98 -4.19
CA LYS A 94 15.42 16.96 -4.33
C LYS A 94 16.61 16.23 -4.94
N ILE A 95 16.78 16.38 -6.24
CA ILE A 95 17.96 15.92 -6.96
C ILE A 95 19.07 16.93 -6.64
N THR A 96 20.11 16.50 -5.92
CA THR A 96 21.38 17.23 -5.77
C THR A 96 22.35 16.74 -6.84
#